data_AF-A0A6G8CRB5-F1
#
_entry.id   AF-A0A6G8CRB5-F1
#
_cell.length_a   1.000
_cell.length_b   1.000
_cell.length_c   1.000
_cell.angle_alpha   90.00
_cell.angle_beta   90.00
_cell.angle_gamma   90.00
#
_symmetry.space_group_name_H-M   'P 1'
#
loop_
_entity.id
_entity.type
_entity.pdbx_description
1 polymer ?
#
loop_
_entity_poly.entity_id
_entity_poly.type
_entity_poly.pdbx_seq_one_letter_code
_entity_poly.pdbx_strand_id
1 'polypeptide(L)' 'MLAKIIQEGLLNHGFHILETRTIQYGTQIRLLEGAIINVYRTPKVLVQGKSISASPEQLRKNLEYVLPTRITVWNLM' A
#
# COMPACT_ATOMS: atom_id res chain seq x y z
N MET A 1 -2.49 -7.89 -12.20
CA MET A 1 -2.30 -9.10 -11.37
C MET A 1 -1.77 -8.75 -9.99
N LEU A 2 -0.56 -8.18 -9.86
CA LEU A 2 0.02 -7.81 -8.56
C LEU A 2 -0.85 -6.89 -7.71
N ALA A 3 -1.44 -5.83 -8.30
CA ALA A 3 -2.32 -4.92 -7.57
C ALA A 3 -3.53 -5.62 -6.93
N LYS A 4 -4.09 -6.64 -7.60
CA LYS A 4 -5.22 -7.43 -7.09
C LYS A 4 -4.78 -8.31 -5.92
N ILE A 5 -3.61 -8.96 -6.02
CA ILE A 5 -3.02 -9.76 -4.94
C ILE A 5 -2.76 -8.89 -3.70
N ILE A 6 -2.20 -7.69 -3.90
CA ILE A 6 -1.97 -6.73 -2.82
C ILE A 6 -3.29 -6.27 -2.21
N GLN A 7 -4.29 -5.94 -3.03
CA GLN A 7 -5.61 -5.54 -2.56
C GLN A 7 -6.28 -6.62 -1.69
N GLU A 8 -6.27 -7.87 -2.15
CA GLU A 8 -6.79 -9.02 -1.38
C GLU A 8 -6.01 -9.23 -0.08
N GLY A 9 -4.67 -9.15 -0.14
CA GLY A 9 -3.81 -9.26 1.04
C GLY A 9 -4.10 -8.17 2.07
N LEU A 10 -4.34 -6.93 1.65
CA LEU A 10 -4.68 -5.80 2.52
C LEU A 10 -6.00 -6.06 3.25
N LEU A 11 -7.04 -6.46 2.53
CA LEU A 11 -8.35 -6.77 3.12
C LEU A 11 -8.27 -7.94 4.11
N ASN A 12 -7.53 -9.00 3.77
CA ASN A 12 -7.33 -10.16 4.64
C ASN A 12 -6.56 -9.82 5.94
N HIS A 13 -5.75 -8.76 5.92
CA HIS A 13 -5.01 -8.27 7.10
C HIS A 13 -5.74 -7.11 7.81
N GLY A 14 -7.00 -6.84 7.47
CA GLY A 14 -7.85 -5.88 8.17
C GLY A 14 -7.63 -4.41 7.80
N PHE A 15 -6.93 -4.12 6.70
CA PHE A 15 -6.82 -2.74 6.21
C PHE A 15 -8.10 -2.29 5.52
N HIS A 16 -8.44 -1.00 5.70
CA HIS A 16 -9.64 -0.43 5.09
C HIS A 16 -9.27 0.32 3.81
N ILE A 17 -9.69 -0.22 2.66
CA ILE A 17 -9.46 0.41 1.37
C ILE A 17 -10.55 1.45 1.11
N LEU A 18 -10.16 2.72 1.08
CA LEU A 18 -11.04 3.85 0.76
C LEU A 18 -11.34 3.94 -0.74
N GLU A 19 -10.31 3.76 -1.55
CA GLU A 19 -10.40 3.92 -3.00
C GLU A 19 -9.36 3.03 -3.69
N THR A 20 -9.75 2.45 -4.83
CA THR A 20 -8.82 1.86 -5.78
C THR A 20 -9.07 2.47 -7.14
N ARG A 21 -8.02 3.03 -7.76
CA ARG A 21 -8.13 3.66 -9.08
C ARG A 21 -6.96 3.32 -9.98
N THR A 22 -7.23 3.28 -11.28
CA THR A 22 -6.19 3.16 -12.30
C THR A 22 -5.43 4.49 -12.42
N ILE A 23 -4.11 4.41 -12.51
CA ILE A 23 -3.22 5.55 -12.79
C ILE A 23 -2.40 5.26 -14.05
N GLN A 24 -1.78 6.28 -14.63
CA GLN A 24 -1.07 6.20 -15.92
C GLN A 24 -0.11 5.01 -16.04
N TYR A 25 0.57 4.65 -14.94
CA TYR A 25 1.57 3.58 -14.90
C TYR A 25 1.21 2.42 -13.97
N GLY A 26 -0.04 2.25 -13.56
CA GLY A 26 -0.41 1.18 -12.62
C GLY A 26 -1.74 1.38 -11.92
N THR A 27 -1.79 1.00 -10.64
CA THR A 27 -2.97 1.09 -9.78
C THR A 27 -2.59 1.79 -8.49
N GLN A 28 -3.45 2.69 -8.04
CA GLN A 28 -3.33 3.34 -6.73
C GLN A 28 -4.41 2.79 -5.80
N ILE A 29 -3.99 2.41 -4.59
CA ILE A 29 -4.85 1.94 -3.51
C ILE A 29 -4.69 2.92 -2.35
N ARG A 30 -5.79 3.50 -1.88
CA ARG A 30 -5.81 4.43 -0.74
C ARG A 30 -6.37 3.72 0.48
N LEU A 31 -5.66 3.83 1.59
CA LEU A 31 -6.01 3.22 2.87
C LEU A 31 -6.55 4.27 3.84
N LEU A 32 -7.50 3.88 4.68
CA LEU A 32 -8.02 4.71 5.77
C LEU A 32 -6.94 5.08 6.78
N GLU A 33 -5.94 4.22 6.93
CA GLU A 33 -4.80 4.38 7.85
C GLU A 33 -3.83 5.50 7.38
N GLY A 34 -4.08 6.11 6.21
CA GLY A 34 -3.34 7.25 5.68
C GLY A 34 -2.27 6.91 4.65
N ALA A 35 -2.09 5.63 4.34
CA ALA A 35 -1.17 5.17 3.30
C ALA A 35 -1.82 5.14 1.91
N ILE A 36 -1.04 5.52 0.92
CA ILE A 36 -1.31 5.44 -0.51
C ILE A 36 -0.30 4.48 -1.10
N ILE A 37 -0.78 3.40 -1.69
CA ILE A 37 0.03 2.34 -2.29
C ILE A 37 -0.12 2.43 -3.81
N ASN A 38 0.96 2.82 -4.48
CA ASN A 38 1.05 2.82 -5.94
C ASN A 38 1.73 1.53 -6.39
N VAL A 39 0.99 0.68 -7.09
CA VAL A 39 1.48 -0.56 -7.69
C VAL A 39 1.69 -0.31 -9.18
N TYR A 40 2.95 -0.21 -9.60
CA TYR A 40 3.29 0.10 -10.99
C TYR A 40 3.24 -1.16 -11.88
N ARG A 41 3.21 -0.96 -13.21
CA ARG A 41 3.34 -2.04 -14.20
C ARG A 41 4.73 -2.68 -14.18
N THR A 42 5.76 -1.90 -13.84
CA THR A 42 7.08 -2.41 -13.47
C THR A 42 7.01 -3.07 -12.08
N PRO A 43 7.94 -3.97 -11.72
CA PRO A 43 7.94 -4.62 -10.40
C PRO A 43 8.40 -3.62 -9.32
N LYS A 44 7.60 -2.58 -9.07
CA LYS A 44 7.84 -1.54 -8.08
C LYS A 44 6.52 -1.18 -7.42
N VAL A 45 6.55 -1.14 -6.10
CA VAL A 45 5.46 -0.66 -5.24
C VAL A 45 5.99 0.55 -4.49
N LEU A 46 5.23 1.64 -4.46
CA LEU A 46 5.57 2.83 -3.70
C LEU A 46 4.47 3.08 -2.67
N VAL A 47 4.86 3.13 -1.41
CA VAL A 47 3.98 3.45 -0.28
C VAL A 47 4.28 4.85 0.18
N GLN A 48 3.28 5.72 0.20
CA GLN A 48 3.42 7.11 0.63
C GLN A 48 2.28 7.52 1.54
N GLY A 49 2.46 8.58 2.32
CA GLY A 49 1.38 9.22 3.06
C GLY A 49 1.77 9.51 4.49
N LYS A 50 0.77 9.94 5.26
CA LYS A 50 0.94 10.25 6.69
C LYS A 50 0.09 9.29 7.49
N SER A 51 0.72 8.58 8.43
CA SER A 51 -0.02 7.66 9.29
C SER A 51 -1.03 8.43 10.14
N ILE A 52 -2.29 7.98 10.18
CA ILE A 52 -3.37 8.71 10.86
C ILE A 52 -3.50 8.31 12.33
N SER A 53 -3.41 7.01 12.64
CA SER A 53 -3.73 6.47 13.97
C SER A 53 -2.54 5.79 14.66
N ALA A 54 -1.60 5.23 13.91
CA ALA A 54 -0.41 4.56 14.43
C ALA A 54 0.86 5.38 14.13
N SER A 55 2.01 5.02 14.71
CA SER A 55 3.28 5.59 14.23
C SER A 55 3.58 5.11 12.79
N PRO A 56 4.32 5.90 11.98
CA PRO A 56 4.73 5.49 10.63
C PRO A 56 5.46 4.13 10.61
N GLU A 57 6.25 3.82 11.63
CA GLU A 57 6.98 2.56 11.78
C GLU A 57 6.03 1.39 12.00
N GLN A 58 5.00 1.57 12.83
CA GLN A 58 4.01 0.53 13.09
C GLN A 58 3.17 0.27 11.83
N LEU A 59 2.75 1.32 11.13
CA LEU A 59 2.04 1.20 9.86
C LEU A 59 2.88 0.47 8.81
N ARG A 60 4.17 0.82 8.69
CA ARG A 60 5.12 0.12 7.83
C ARG A 60 5.22 -1.35 8.18
N LYS A 61 5.44 -1.69 9.45
CA LYS A 61 5.58 -3.08 9.91
C LYS A 61 4.34 -3.91 9.56
N ASN A 62 3.15 -3.35 9.73
CA ASN A 62 1.90 -4.03 9.37
C ASN A 62 1.79 -4.24 7.85
N LEU A 63 2.16 -3.23 7.05
CA LEU A 63 2.14 -3.31 5.59
C LEU A 63 3.22 -4.25 5.03
N GLU A 64 4.35 -4.45 5.72
CA GLU A 64 5.41 -5.39 5.32
C GLU A 64 4.96 -6.86 5.29
N TYR A 65 3.91 -7.22 6.04
CA TYR A 65 3.30 -8.56 5.96
C TYR A 65 2.50 -8.78 4.67
N VAL A 66 2.10 -7.71 4.00
CA VAL A 66 1.27 -7.75 2.79
C VAL A 66 2.08 -7.41 1.54
N LEU A 67 2.99 -6.44 1.66
CA LEU A 67 3.70 -5.87 0.53
C LEU A 67 5.03 -6.58 0.28
N PRO A 68 5.36 -6.89 -0.98
CA PRO A 68 6.61 -7.57 -1.32
C PRO A 68 7.83 -6.69 -1.03
N THR A 69 8.60 -7.03 0.00
CA THR A 69 9.67 -6.19 0.58
C THR A 69 10.73 -5.76 -0.45
N ARG A 70 11.14 -6.67 -1.34
CA ARG A 70 12.22 -6.41 -2.32
C ARG A 70 11.90 -5.33 -3.35
N ILE A 71 10.61 -5.05 -3.57
CA ILE A 71 10.16 -4.11 -4.59
C ILE A 71 9.37 -2.93 -4.02
N THR A 72 9.22 -2.89 -2.70
CA THR A 72 8.45 -1.85 -2.01
C THR A 72 9.38 -0.74 -1.55
N VAL A 73 9.07 0.48 -1.98
CA VAL A 73 9.73 1.71 -1.55
C VAL A 73 8.81 2.43 -0.57
N TRP A 74 9.36 2.84 0.56
CA TRP A 74 8.62 3.47 1.65
C TRP A 74 8.91 4.97 1.71
N ASN A 75 7.85 5.76 1.79
CA ASN A 75 7.90 7.20 2.00
C ASN A 75 6.72 7.63 2.90
N LEU A 76 6.70 7.06 4.10
CA LEU A 76 5.71 7.35 5.15
C LEU A 76 6.27 8.45 6.06
N MET A 77 5.40 9.39 6.44
CA MET A 77 5.68 10.49 7.37
C MET A 77 4.77 10.44 8.59
#